data_AF-A0A3Q8V6U5-F1
#
_entry.id   AF-A0A3Q8V6U5-F1
#
_cell.length_a   1.000
_cell.length_b   1.000
_cell.length_c   1.000
_cell.angle_alpha   90.00
_cell.angle_beta   90.00
_cell.angle_gamma   90.00
#
_symmetry.space_group_name_H-M   'P 1'
#
loop_
_entity.id
_entity.type
_entity.pdbx_description
1 polymer ?
#
loop_
_entity_poly.entity_id
_entity_poly.type
_entity_poly.pdbx_seq_one_letter_code
_entity_poly.pdbx_strand_id
1 'polypeptide(L)'
;MTQMTPPGWYPDPGQTAGGPPTERWWDGNVWTDQVRAAAGTHAYPTQSAFPAHPGQDPAPRRGLRVAIAVGVVLVVLAGIGGGVYALTADDDGGEGDSAAKEPSAGAPKDPGNPRTPDAPRSPDGSQDPKSPEQDSGFANDSVNGIKIPVPDNWLGVPTKFGAAVQTEPIPCPGNPEEQCTRGSAYSQPAEKLDIDAKTPEAAAKADIKRNAKQGYGGKTYGRITSHKVLASKPITVAGQKGYHVRWKAITQKSDDGYVESLAFPSPADKSKLVIIRMGIDDNDQAPSPSTMDKIVKGIEAGPTGGGAGAGQDV
;
A
#
# COMPACT_ATOMS: atom_id res chain seq x y z
N MET A 1 -1.51 -21.69 24.76
CA MET A 1 -2.11 -21.41 23.43
C MET A 1 -1.08 -21.81 22.39
N THR A 2 -1.35 -22.81 21.57
CA THR A 2 -0.45 -23.19 20.47
C THR A 2 -0.64 -22.19 19.34
N GLN A 3 0.42 -21.47 18.94
CA GLN A 3 0.40 -20.67 17.73
C GLN A 3 0.15 -21.59 16.54
N MET A 4 -0.98 -21.43 15.87
CA MET A 4 -1.19 -22.04 14.56
C MET A 4 -0.55 -21.16 13.49
N THR A 5 0.22 -21.77 12.60
CA THR A 5 0.76 -21.11 11.42
C THR A 5 -0.40 -20.60 10.56
N PRO A 6 -0.53 -19.29 10.32
CA PRO A 6 -1.66 -18.74 9.58
C PRO A 6 -1.61 -19.19 8.11
N PRO A 7 -2.75 -19.28 7.41
CA PRO A 7 -2.78 -19.60 5.98
C PRO A 7 -1.92 -18.63 5.16
N GLY A 8 -1.16 -19.12 4.20
CA GLY A 8 -0.19 -18.31 3.47
C GLY A 8 0.74 -19.11 2.56
N TRP A 9 1.55 -18.39 1.79
CA TRP A 9 2.64 -18.98 1.02
C TRP A 9 3.88 -19.11 1.89
N TYR A 10 4.43 -20.30 1.95
CA TYR A 10 5.60 -20.65 2.75
C TYR A 10 6.57 -21.51 1.92
N PRO A 11 7.85 -21.61 2.31
CA PRO A 11 8.83 -22.45 1.60
C PRO A 11 8.31 -23.88 1.40
N ASP A 12 8.38 -24.39 0.17
CA ASP A 12 7.85 -25.71 -0.20
C ASP A 12 8.62 -26.85 0.51
N PRO A 13 8.02 -27.60 1.44
CA PRO A 13 8.70 -28.68 2.15
C PRO A 13 9.07 -29.87 1.25
N GLY A 14 8.44 -29.98 0.06
CA GLY A 14 8.69 -31.03 -0.92
C GLY A 14 9.77 -30.70 -1.95
N GLN A 15 10.50 -29.60 -1.78
CA GLN A 15 11.52 -29.16 -2.74
C GLN A 15 12.66 -30.19 -2.86
N THR A 16 12.97 -30.59 -4.09
CA THR A 16 14.16 -31.40 -4.39
C THR A 16 15.44 -30.56 -4.32
N ALA A 17 16.48 -31.10 -3.67
CA ALA A 17 17.75 -30.41 -3.52
C ALA A 17 18.36 -30.05 -4.90
N GLY A 18 18.57 -28.76 -5.15
CA GLY A 18 19.17 -28.23 -6.38
C GLY A 18 18.20 -27.59 -7.39
N GLY A 19 16.88 -27.63 -7.15
CA GLY A 19 15.88 -26.91 -7.96
C GLY A 19 15.72 -25.43 -7.57
N PRO A 20 15.12 -24.57 -8.43
CA PRO A 20 14.78 -23.20 -8.06
C PRO A 20 13.85 -23.19 -6.84
N PRO A 21 13.97 -22.22 -5.91
CA PRO A 21 13.16 -22.22 -4.71
C PRO A 21 11.68 -21.98 -5.04
N THR A 22 10.83 -22.78 -4.42
CA THR A 22 9.38 -22.74 -4.58
C THR A 22 8.72 -22.46 -3.24
N GLU A 23 7.55 -21.84 -3.31
CA GLU A 23 6.63 -21.69 -2.18
C GLU A 23 5.40 -22.55 -2.44
N ARG A 24 4.88 -23.18 -1.39
CA ARG A 24 3.62 -23.93 -1.41
C ARG A 24 2.61 -23.22 -0.52
N TRP A 25 1.32 -23.35 -0.86
CA TRP A 25 0.27 -22.75 -0.04
C TRP A 25 -0.07 -23.65 1.16
N TRP A 26 -0.07 -23.05 2.34
CA TRP A 26 -0.60 -23.61 3.59
C TRP A 26 -2.00 -23.03 3.82
N ASP A 27 -3.00 -23.87 4.03
CA ASP A 27 -4.39 -23.43 4.21
C ASP A 27 -4.78 -23.16 5.68
N GLY A 28 -3.84 -23.33 6.61
CA GLY A 28 -4.08 -23.25 8.05
C GLY A 28 -4.07 -24.59 8.77
N ASN A 29 -4.28 -25.70 8.05
CA ASN A 29 -4.32 -27.06 8.61
C ASN A 29 -3.47 -28.08 7.82
N VAL A 30 -3.39 -27.95 6.48
CA VAL A 30 -2.60 -28.82 5.60
C VAL A 30 -1.95 -28.03 4.46
N TRP A 31 -0.88 -28.60 3.89
CA TRP A 31 -0.27 -28.10 2.65
C TRP A 31 -1.15 -28.48 1.46
N THR A 32 -1.38 -27.54 0.54
CA THR A 32 -2.14 -27.79 -0.69
C THR A 32 -1.21 -28.13 -1.86
N ASP A 33 -1.79 -28.55 -2.99
CA ASP A 33 -1.05 -28.81 -4.23
C ASP A 33 -0.63 -27.53 -4.97
N GLN A 34 -0.99 -26.35 -4.47
CA GLN A 34 -0.62 -25.07 -5.10
C GLN A 34 0.85 -24.74 -4.81
N VAL A 35 1.65 -24.72 -5.87
CA VAL A 35 3.09 -24.38 -5.84
C VAL A 35 3.37 -23.20 -6.75
N ARG A 36 4.19 -22.26 -6.31
CA ARG A 36 4.69 -21.13 -7.11
C ARG A 36 6.20 -20.98 -6.96
N ALA A 37 6.82 -20.26 -7.89
CA ALA A 37 8.20 -19.81 -7.71
C ALA A 37 8.28 -18.86 -6.51
N ALA A 38 9.28 -19.04 -5.65
CA ALA A 38 9.48 -18.17 -4.49
C ALA A 38 9.78 -16.74 -4.95
N ALA A 39 9.11 -15.76 -4.33
CA ALA A 39 9.31 -14.35 -4.66
C ALA A 39 10.67 -13.89 -4.12
N GLY A 40 11.71 -13.93 -4.95
CA GLY A 40 13.03 -13.40 -4.59
C GLY A 40 14.26 -14.02 -5.23
N THR A 41 14.16 -15.03 -6.09
CA THR A 41 15.35 -15.58 -6.77
C THR A 41 15.12 -15.80 -8.25
N HIS A 42 15.72 -14.95 -9.08
CA HIS A 42 16.10 -15.36 -10.41
C HIS A 42 17.56 -15.79 -10.36
N ALA A 43 17.72 -17.12 -10.37
CA ALA A 43 18.96 -17.76 -10.75
C ALA A 43 19.26 -17.42 -12.22
N TYR A 44 20.48 -16.93 -12.47
CA TYR A 44 20.99 -16.60 -13.79
C TYR A 44 21.09 -17.84 -14.68
N PRO A 45 20.70 -17.77 -15.97
CA PRO A 45 21.37 -18.51 -17.02
C PRO A 45 22.44 -17.64 -17.69
N THR A 46 23.58 -18.27 -17.88
CA THR A 46 24.84 -17.77 -18.44
C THR A 46 24.76 -17.49 -19.95
N GLN A 47 25.53 -16.46 -20.35
CA GLN A 47 26.04 -16.06 -21.67
C GLN A 47 25.70 -16.88 -22.94
N SER A 48 25.43 -16.15 -24.02
CA SER A 48 25.79 -16.52 -25.41
C SER A 48 26.09 -15.25 -26.22
N ALA A 49 27.05 -15.36 -27.13
CA ALA A 49 27.84 -14.28 -27.74
C ALA A 49 27.20 -13.56 -28.96
N PHE A 50 27.76 -12.38 -29.28
CA PHE A 50 27.48 -11.43 -30.37
C PHE A 50 27.47 -12.02 -31.81
N PRO A 51 26.97 -11.27 -32.84
CA PRO A 51 27.84 -10.32 -33.58
C PRO A 51 27.23 -8.95 -33.99
N ALA A 52 28.13 -7.95 -33.95
CA ALA A 52 28.33 -6.67 -34.66
C ALA A 52 27.24 -5.93 -35.52
N HIS A 53 27.23 -4.60 -35.33
CA HIS A 53 26.55 -3.52 -36.07
C HIS A 53 26.96 -3.35 -37.56
N PRO A 54 26.25 -2.49 -38.32
CA PRO A 54 26.71 -1.10 -38.49
C PRO A 54 25.59 -0.03 -38.36
N GLY A 55 26.01 1.22 -38.16
CA GLY A 55 25.23 2.30 -37.54
C GLY A 55 24.35 3.15 -38.44
N GLN A 56 23.63 4.10 -37.83
CA GLN A 56 23.26 5.40 -38.40
C GLN A 56 22.76 6.40 -37.34
N ASP A 57 23.47 7.54 -37.32
CA ASP A 57 23.22 8.93 -36.90
C ASP A 57 22.37 9.34 -35.66
N PRO A 58 22.90 10.20 -34.76
CA PRO A 58 22.15 10.80 -33.67
C PRO A 58 21.31 12.02 -34.12
N ALA A 59 20.00 11.96 -33.91
CA ALA A 59 19.10 13.09 -34.08
C ALA A 59 19.26 14.16 -32.97
N PRO A 60 19.03 15.45 -33.26
CA PRO A 60 19.53 16.57 -32.46
C PRO A 60 18.75 16.81 -31.16
N ARG A 61 19.52 17.09 -30.10
CA ARG A 61 19.04 17.50 -28.77
C ARG A 61 18.25 18.80 -28.86
N ARG A 62 16.96 18.77 -28.52
CA ARG A 62 16.12 19.97 -28.45
C ARG A 62 16.46 20.75 -27.19
N GLY A 63 16.79 22.02 -27.40
CA GLY A 63 17.43 22.91 -26.45
C GLY A 63 16.66 23.15 -25.16
N LEU A 64 17.43 23.17 -24.08
CA LEU A 64 17.13 23.72 -22.76
C LEU A 64 16.63 25.17 -22.89
N ARG A 65 15.34 25.41 -22.69
CA ARG A 65 14.81 26.75 -22.42
C ARG A 65 14.83 26.99 -20.92
N VAL A 66 15.93 27.53 -20.43
CA VAL A 66 15.97 28.20 -19.12
C VAL A 66 15.27 29.54 -19.29
N ALA A 67 14.05 29.65 -18.75
CA ALA A 67 13.44 30.93 -18.45
C ALA A 67 13.52 31.11 -16.93
N ILE A 68 14.54 31.85 -16.48
CA ILE A 68 14.63 32.36 -15.11
C ILE A 68 13.63 33.52 -15.01
N ALA A 69 12.55 33.33 -14.26
CA ALA A 69 11.72 34.42 -13.78
C ALA A 69 12.06 34.64 -12.30
N VAL A 70 12.90 35.64 -12.03
CA VAL A 70 13.16 36.16 -10.68
C VAL A 70 11.92 36.93 -10.24
N GLY A 71 11.15 36.35 -9.34
CA GLY A 71 10.11 37.05 -8.58
C GLY A 71 10.55 37.19 -7.13
N VAL A 72 11.26 38.27 -6.81
CA VAL A 72 11.51 38.69 -5.42
C VAL A 72 10.31 39.50 -4.97
N VAL A 73 9.58 39.00 -3.96
CA VAL A 73 8.78 39.86 -3.07
C VAL A 73 9.04 39.40 -1.64
N LEU A 74 9.88 40.17 -0.96
CA LEU A 74 10.02 40.18 0.49
C LEU A 74 8.96 41.13 1.06
N VAL A 75 8.11 40.63 1.97
CA VAL A 75 7.56 41.44 3.06
C VAL A 75 7.65 40.62 4.34
N VAL A 76 8.51 41.11 5.23
CA VAL A 76 8.72 40.68 6.61
C VAL A 76 7.76 41.46 7.51
N LEU A 77 7.32 40.84 8.62
CA LEU A 77 7.27 41.34 10.01
C LEU A 77 6.41 40.32 10.81
N ALA A 78 6.93 39.48 11.72
CA ALA A 78 7.68 39.66 12.97
C ALA A 78 6.79 39.55 14.23
N GLY A 79 7.26 38.73 15.19
CA GLY A 79 6.73 38.52 16.55
C GLY A 79 7.08 37.10 17.02
N ILE A 80 8.29 36.79 17.50
CA ILE A 80 8.93 37.05 18.81
C ILE A 80 8.24 36.39 20.02
N GLY A 81 9.03 35.58 20.75
CA GLY A 81 8.91 35.28 22.19
C GLY A 81 8.67 33.81 22.48
N GLY A 82 9.70 32.99 22.78
CA GLY A 82 10.21 32.76 24.15
C GLY A 82 9.52 31.49 24.70
N GLY A 83 10.10 30.53 25.42
CA GLY A 83 11.32 30.37 26.19
C GLY A 83 11.12 29.06 26.99
N VAL A 84 12.23 28.43 27.35
CA VAL A 84 12.37 27.08 27.93
C VAL A 84 11.68 26.92 29.31
N TYR A 85 11.09 25.76 29.59
CA TYR A 85 11.17 25.14 30.92
C TYR A 85 11.09 23.61 30.85
N ALA A 86 12.05 23.00 31.54
CA ALA A 86 12.25 21.56 31.73
C ALA A 86 11.25 20.96 32.74
N LEU A 87 11.16 19.63 32.76
CA LEU A 87 10.99 18.76 33.95
C LEU A 87 11.04 17.30 33.42
N THR A 88 12.23 16.70 33.47
CA THR A 88 12.68 15.68 34.43
C THR A 88 12.28 14.26 34.04
N ALA A 89 13.31 13.53 33.62
CA ALA A 89 13.37 12.09 33.66
C ALA A 89 13.47 11.63 35.12
N ASP A 90 12.79 10.54 35.44
CA ASP A 90 13.09 9.67 36.58
C ASP A 90 13.20 8.25 36.00
N ASP A 91 14.43 7.74 35.94
CA ASP A 91 14.77 6.32 35.78
C ASP A 91 15.62 5.95 37.00
N ASP A 92 15.15 5.00 37.79
CA ASP A 92 15.89 4.11 38.71
C ASP A 92 14.80 3.14 39.25
N GLY A 93 14.83 1.82 39.01
CA GLY A 93 15.86 0.87 39.42
C GLY A 93 15.28 0.03 40.57
N GLY A 94 15.18 -1.31 40.42
CA GLY A 94 14.73 -2.16 41.53
C GLY A 94 14.27 -3.56 41.18
N GLU A 95 15.24 -4.47 41.05
CA GLU A 95 15.12 -5.92 41.00
C GLU A 95 14.53 -6.51 42.30
N GLY A 96 13.79 -7.62 42.20
CA GLY A 96 13.14 -8.26 43.35
C GLY A 96 12.58 -9.64 43.03
N ASP A 97 13.49 -10.62 43.06
CA ASP A 97 13.33 -12.07 42.97
C ASP A 97 12.27 -12.66 43.93
N SER A 98 11.60 -13.75 43.51
CA SER A 98 11.52 -15.02 44.28
C SER A 98 10.39 -15.97 43.83
N ALA A 99 10.86 -17.16 43.43
CA ALA A 99 10.40 -18.48 43.87
C ALA A 99 9.14 -19.13 43.26
N ALA A 100 9.42 -19.95 42.23
CA ALA A 100 9.30 -21.42 42.24
C ALA A 100 7.97 -22.10 42.58
N LYS A 101 7.42 -22.84 41.59
CA LYS A 101 7.18 -24.29 41.74
C LYS A 101 6.97 -24.99 40.39
N GLU A 102 7.96 -25.79 40.00
CA GLU A 102 7.85 -26.95 39.09
C GLU A 102 7.42 -28.20 39.91
N PRO A 103 7.26 -29.41 39.31
CA PRO A 103 6.75 -29.78 37.98
C PRO A 103 5.74 -30.96 38.10
N SER A 104 5.15 -31.42 36.99
CA SER A 104 4.90 -32.86 36.85
C SER A 104 4.91 -33.32 35.40
N ALA A 105 5.63 -34.42 35.21
CA ALA A 105 5.93 -35.12 33.98
C ALA A 105 4.75 -35.95 33.44
N GLY A 106 4.83 -36.31 32.16
CA GLY A 106 4.03 -37.39 31.58
C GLY A 106 4.01 -37.40 30.05
N ALA A 107 4.97 -38.09 29.42
CA ALA A 107 4.88 -38.60 28.06
C ALA A 107 4.27 -40.04 28.09
N PRO A 108 4.12 -40.79 26.98
CA PRO A 108 3.75 -40.47 25.59
C PRO A 108 2.59 -41.38 25.10
N LYS A 109 2.12 -41.22 23.84
CA LYS A 109 1.85 -42.31 22.84
C LYS A 109 0.89 -41.86 21.71
N ASP A 110 1.37 -42.00 20.49
CA ASP A 110 0.59 -42.29 19.27
C ASP A 110 0.39 -43.83 19.23
N PRO A 111 -0.73 -44.42 18.74
CA PRO A 111 -0.93 -44.58 17.30
C PRO A 111 -2.42 -44.58 16.82
N GLY A 112 -2.64 -44.31 15.54
CA GLY A 112 -3.56 -45.12 14.73
C GLY A 112 -4.67 -44.40 13.97
N ASN A 113 -4.51 -44.35 12.64
CA ASN A 113 -5.62 -44.25 11.68
C ASN A 113 -6.37 -45.59 11.63
N PRO A 114 -7.71 -45.64 11.45
CA PRO A 114 -8.22 -46.04 10.13
C PRO A 114 -9.61 -45.51 9.70
N ARG A 115 -9.74 -45.42 8.36
CA ARG A 115 -10.92 -45.68 7.49
C ARG A 115 -11.98 -44.58 7.26
N THR A 116 -12.11 -44.28 5.97
CA THR A 116 -13.29 -43.81 5.23
C THR A 116 -14.54 -44.68 5.43
N PRO A 117 -15.74 -44.12 5.26
CA PRO A 117 -16.51 -44.47 4.06
C PRO A 117 -17.33 -43.33 3.40
N ASP A 118 -17.38 -43.45 2.07
CA ASP A 118 -18.47 -43.17 1.12
C ASP A 118 -19.17 -41.79 1.04
N ALA A 119 -19.03 -41.23 -0.17
CA ALA A 119 -19.80 -40.13 -0.72
C ALA A 119 -21.19 -40.58 -1.21
N PRO A 120 -22.14 -39.63 -1.30
CA PRO A 120 -23.11 -39.59 -2.38
C PRO A 120 -22.79 -38.47 -3.38
N ARG A 121 -23.18 -38.72 -4.63
CA ARG A 121 -22.83 -38.00 -5.86
C ARG A 121 -23.94 -37.03 -6.29
N SER A 122 -23.52 -35.81 -6.66
CA SER A 122 -24.09 -34.85 -7.65
C SER A 122 -25.39 -34.07 -7.33
N PRO A 123 -25.67 -32.89 -7.96
CA PRO A 123 -25.06 -32.34 -9.19
C PRO A 123 -24.63 -30.84 -9.18
N ASP A 124 -23.71 -30.56 -10.10
CA ASP A 124 -23.58 -29.41 -11.02
C ASP A 124 -23.80 -27.96 -10.53
N GLY A 125 -22.83 -27.12 -10.87
CA GLY A 125 -22.82 -25.68 -10.61
C GLY A 125 -21.46 -25.19 -10.15
N SER A 126 -20.49 -25.13 -11.06
CA SER A 126 -19.18 -24.50 -10.84
C SER A 126 -19.36 -23.04 -10.38
N GLN A 127 -19.34 -22.83 -9.07
CA GLN A 127 -19.10 -21.52 -8.49
C GLN A 127 -17.60 -21.43 -8.25
N ASP A 128 -16.94 -20.53 -8.99
CA ASP A 128 -15.58 -20.09 -8.66
C ASP A 128 -15.52 -19.76 -7.16
N PRO A 129 -14.50 -20.22 -6.43
CA PRO A 129 -14.37 -19.91 -5.01
C PRO A 129 -14.16 -18.39 -4.86
N LYS A 130 -15.22 -17.70 -4.42
CA LYS A 130 -15.19 -16.29 -4.02
C LYS A 130 -14.06 -16.09 -3.02
N SER A 131 -13.11 -15.23 -3.38
CA SER A 131 -12.14 -14.68 -2.42
C SER A 131 -12.89 -13.99 -1.27
N PRO A 132 -12.31 -13.95 -0.06
CA PRO A 132 -12.98 -13.44 1.14
C PRO A 132 -13.48 -12.01 0.90
N GLU A 133 -14.79 -11.83 1.13
CA GLU A 133 -15.66 -10.66 0.89
C GLU A 133 -14.95 -9.32 0.58
N GLN A 134 -14.55 -9.14 -0.68
CA GLN A 134 -14.71 -7.85 -1.35
C GLN A 134 -16.22 -7.65 -1.52
N ASP A 135 -16.78 -6.59 -0.93
CA ASP A 135 -18.04 -6.05 -1.44
C ASP A 135 -17.82 -5.83 -2.94
N SER A 136 -18.68 -6.37 -3.80
CA SER A 136 -18.47 -6.29 -5.25
C SER A 136 -18.29 -4.83 -5.66
N GLY A 137 -17.11 -4.47 -6.16
CA GLY A 137 -16.77 -3.11 -6.60
C GLY A 137 -16.05 -2.22 -5.56
N PHE A 138 -15.65 -2.74 -4.40
CA PHE A 138 -14.90 -1.98 -3.39
C PHE A 138 -13.64 -2.70 -2.87
N ALA A 139 -12.63 -1.91 -2.51
CA ALA A 139 -11.49 -2.33 -1.72
C ALA A 139 -11.70 -1.87 -0.26
N ASN A 140 -11.80 -2.84 0.66
CA ASN A 140 -12.11 -2.59 2.06
C ASN A 140 -10.86 -2.23 2.87
N ASP A 141 -10.93 -1.14 3.63
CA ASP A 141 -9.93 -0.72 4.61
C ASP A 141 -10.52 -0.85 6.01
N SER A 142 -10.37 -2.03 6.58
CA SER A 142 -10.86 -2.34 7.93
C SER A 142 -10.06 -1.68 9.04
N VAL A 143 -8.87 -1.14 8.74
CA VAL A 143 -8.02 -0.42 9.70
C VAL A 143 -8.58 0.98 9.94
N ASN A 144 -8.94 1.68 8.85
CA ASN A 144 -9.43 3.05 8.92
C ASN A 144 -10.96 3.13 8.86
N GLY A 145 -11.67 2.02 8.63
CA GLY A 145 -13.14 1.98 8.58
C GLY A 145 -13.69 2.64 7.32
N ILE A 146 -13.02 2.48 6.18
CA ILE A 146 -13.48 2.99 4.89
C ILE A 146 -13.51 1.88 3.85
N LYS A 147 -14.18 2.13 2.74
CA LYS A 147 -14.06 1.34 1.52
C LYS A 147 -13.83 2.27 0.33
N ILE A 148 -12.87 1.91 -0.51
CA ILE A 148 -12.49 2.67 -1.70
C ILE A 148 -13.18 2.01 -2.92
N PRO A 149 -13.93 2.75 -3.75
CA PRO A 149 -14.54 2.16 -4.94
C PRO A 149 -13.44 1.72 -5.90
N VAL A 150 -13.60 0.56 -6.52
CA VAL A 150 -12.73 0.08 -7.60
C VAL A 150 -13.27 0.63 -8.92
N PRO A 151 -12.57 1.55 -9.59
CA PRO A 151 -13.03 2.04 -10.89
C PRO A 151 -13.07 0.92 -11.95
N ASP A 152 -13.79 1.14 -13.04
CA ASP A 152 -13.78 0.22 -14.17
C ASP A 152 -12.36 0.02 -14.70
N ASN A 153 -11.99 -1.24 -14.99
CA ASN A 153 -10.65 -1.65 -15.42
C ASN A 153 -9.53 -1.34 -14.41
N TRP A 154 -9.89 -1.20 -13.13
CA TRP A 154 -8.94 -1.18 -12.01
C TRP A 154 -9.07 -2.46 -11.19
N LEU A 155 -8.04 -2.74 -10.42
CA LEU A 155 -7.96 -3.87 -9.52
C LEU A 155 -7.91 -3.35 -8.08
N GLY A 156 -8.62 -4.02 -7.17
CA GLY A 156 -8.35 -3.90 -5.74
C GLY A 156 -7.09 -4.69 -5.39
N VAL A 157 -6.20 -4.10 -4.58
CA VAL A 157 -4.91 -4.71 -4.21
C VAL A 157 -4.81 -4.82 -2.70
N PRO A 158 -4.41 -5.98 -2.16
CA PRO A 158 -4.23 -6.14 -0.72
C PRO A 158 -3.12 -5.23 -0.22
N THR A 159 -3.34 -4.60 0.92
CA THR A 159 -2.30 -3.83 1.61
C THR A 159 -2.26 -4.19 3.09
N LYS A 160 -1.11 -3.94 3.73
CA LYS A 160 -0.92 -4.24 5.15
C LYS A 160 -1.62 -3.25 6.09
N PHE A 161 -1.85 -2.02 5.65
CA PHE A 161 -2.25 -0.90 6.52
C PHE A 161 -3.51 -0.15 6.06
N GLY A 162 -4.15 -0.61 4.99
CA GLY A 162 -5.36 0.00 4.44
C GLY A 162 -5.89 -0.74 3.21
N ALA A 163 -6.44 0.00 2.27
CA ALA A 163 -6.90 -0.49 0.97
C ALA A 163 -6.13 0.19 -0.17
N ALA A 164 -6.00 -0.50 -1.30
CA ALA A 164 -5.50 0.07 -2.53
C ALA A 164 -6.36 -0.33 -3.73
N VAL A 165 -6.46 0.57 -4.68
CA VAL A 165 -6.95 0.32 -6.03
C VAL A 165 -5.96 0.88 -7.04
N GLN A 166 -5.77 0.19 -8.16
CA GLN A 166 -4.84 0.63 -9.20
C GLN A 166 -5.23 0.12 -10.58
N THR A 167 -4.72 0.75 -11.64
CA THR A 167 -4.77 0.14 -12.97
C THR A 167 -3.87 -1.09 -13.02
N GLU A 168 -4.07 -1.91 -14.05
CA GLU A 168 -3.18 -3.04 -14.33
C GLU A 168 -1.70 -2.61 -14.33
N PRO A 169 -0.81 -3.45 -13.76
CA PRO A 169 0.62 -3.18 -13.79
C PRO A 169 1.19 -3.13 -15.21
N ILE A 170 2.15 -2.24 -15.42
CA ILE A 170 2.93 -2.11 -16.65
C ILE A 170 4.41 -2.02 -16.33
N PRO A 171 5.32 -2.36 -17.26
CA PRO A 171 6.74 -2.05 -17.10
C PRO A 171 6.94 -0.56 -16.84
N CYS A 172 7.72 -0.22 -15.83
CA CYS A 172 7.94 1.16 -15.42
C CYS A 172 8.54 2.00 -16.56
N PRO A 173 7.94 3.15 -16.91
CA PRO A 173 8.49 4.08 -17.90
C PRO A 173 9.90 4.55 -17.49
N GLY A 174 10.93 4.12 -18.24
CA GLY A 174 12.33 4.44 -17.94
C GLY A 174 13.05 3.46 -17.00
N ASN A 175 12.37 2.40 -16.53
CA ASN A 175 12.99 1.27 -15.81
C ASN A 175 12.17 -0.03 -16.02
N PRO A 176 12.24 -0.67 -17.19
CA PRO A 176 11.32 -1.76 -17.56
C PRO A 176 11.47 -3.05 -16.73
N GLU A 177 12.49 -3.16 -15.89
CA GLU A 177 12.68 -4.28 -14.94
C GLU A 177 11.77 -4.19 -13.72
N GLU A 178 11.18 -3.01 -13.47
CA GLU A 178 10.22 -2.77 -12.38
C GLU A 178 8.79 -2.64 -12.92
N GLN A 179 7.80 -2.85 -12.04
CA GLN A 179 6.38 -2.71 -12.37
C GLN A 179 5.83 -1.40 -11.79
N CYS A 180 5.15 -0.64 -12.64
CA CYS A 180 4.45 0.59 -12.32
C CYS A 180 2.96 0.44 -12.61
N THR A 181 2.17 1.42 -12.22
CA THR A 181 0.76 1.53 -12.59
C THR A 181 0.49 2.94 -13.09
N ARG A 182 -0.40 3.09 -14.08
CA ARG A 182 -0.76 4.38 -14.66
C ARG A 182 -1.68 5.19 -13.75
N GLY A 183 -2.33 4.53 -12.80
CA GLY A 183 -3.22 5.16 -11.84
C GLY A 183 -3.32 4.34 -10.56
N SER A 184 -3.28 5.01 -9.41
CA SER A 184 -3.47 4.35 -8.11
C SER A 184 -4.15 5.27 -7.10
N ALA A 185 -4.83 4.65 -6.14
CA ALA A 185 -5.31 5.26 -4.91
C ALA A 185 -5.10 4.27 -3.76
N TYR A 186 -4.49 4.71 -2.67
CA TYR A 186 -4.29 3.85 -1.50
C TYR A 186 -4.42 4.62 -0.19
N SER A 187 -5.02 3.97 0.79
CA SER A 187 -5.21 4.51 2.14
C SER A 187 -4.17 4.00 3.12
N GLN A 188 -3.86 4.83 4.10
CA GLN A 188 -3.05 4.45 5.27
C GLN A 188 -3.28 5.43 6.43
N PRO A 189 -3.05 5.01 7.68
CA PRO A 189 -3.05 5.92 8.82
C PRO A 189 -1.95 6.98 8.65
N ALA A 190 -2.23 8.23 9.03
CA ALA A 190 -1.26 9.33 9.00
C ALA A 190 0.02 9.01 9.80
N GLU A 191 -0.12 8.24 10.87
CA GLU A 191 0.98 7.78 11.73
C GLU A 191 1.97 6.87 10.99
N LYS A 192 1.50 6.10 10.00
CA LYS A 192 2.37 5.27 9.14
C LYS A 192 3.19 6.09 8.14
N LEU A 193 2.87 7.37 8.00
CA LEU A 193 3.58 8.33 7.18
C LEU A 193 4.45 9.30 7.98
N ASP A 194 4.59 9.07 9.29
CA ASP A 194 5.25 9.98 10.24
C ASP A 194 4.60 11.38 10.23
N ILE A 195 3.28 11.44 10.08
CA ILE A 195 2.50 12.67 10.13
C ILE A 195 1.78 12.74 11.47
N ASP A 196 2.21 13.65 12.35
CA ASP A 196 1.68 13.88 13.69
C ASP A 196 0.61 14.99 13.75
N ALA A 197 0.31 15.60 12.60
CA ALA A 197 -0.66 16.67 12.43
C ALA A 197 -2.04 16.33 13.01
N LYS A 198 -2.68 17.32 13.64
CA LYS A 198 -3.98 17.15 14.33
C LYS A 198 -5.18 17.55 13.49
N THR A 199 -4.97 18.13 12.32
CA THR A 199 -6.04 18.55 11.42
C THR A 199 -5.85 17.94 10.02
N PRO A 200 -6.94 17.64 9.30
CA PRO A 200 -6.86 17.17 7.93
C PRO A 200 -6.05 18.10 7.01
N GLU A 201 -6.23 19.41 7.15
CA GLU A 201 -5.49 20.40 6.35
C GLU A 201 -3.99 20.32 6.57
N ALA A 202 -3.55 20.29 7.83
CA ALA A 202 -2.13 20.21 8.15
C ALA A 202 -1.54 18.87 7.68
N ALA A 203 -2.28 17.77 7.83
CA ALA A 203 -1.84 16.45 7.40
C ALA A 203 -1.69 16.34 5.87
N ALA A 204 -2.69 16.78 5.10
CA ALA A 204 -2.63 16.75 3.63
C ALA A 204 -1.50 17.64 3.08
N LYS A 205 -1.29 18.82 3.68
CA LYS A 205 -0.20 19.74 3.30
C LYS A 205 1.18 19.19 3.69
N ALA A 206 1.30 18.51 4.83
CA ALA A 206 2.54 17.85 5.23
C ALA A 206 2.90 16.68 4.28
N ASP A 207 1.90 15.99 3.75
CA ASP A 207 2.08 14.79 2.95
C ASP A 207 2.44 15.05 1.48
N ILE A 208 1.78 16.02 0.82
CA ILE A 208 1.74 16.12 -0.65
C ILE A 208 3.11 16.12 -1.33
N LYS A 209 4.11 16.78 -0.74
CA LYS A 209 5.48 16.81 -1.28
C LYS A 209 6.15 15.42 -1.21
N ARG A 210 5.95 14.69 -0.11
CA ARG A 210 6.48 13.33 0.08
C ARG A 210 5.77 12.36 -0.85
N ASN A 211 4.44 12.47 -0.97
CA ASN A 211 3.63 11.70 -1.92
C ASN A 211 4.13 11.88 -3.36
N ALA A 212 4.28 13.13 -3.83
CA ALA A 212 4.78 13.40 -5.18
C ALA A 212 6.19 12.83 -5.41
N LYS A 213 7.09 12.95 -4.43
CA LYS A 213 8.45 12.39 -4.52
C LYS A 213 8.45 10.85 -4.57
N GLN A 214 7.53 10.19 -3.86
CA GLN A 214 7.46 8.73 -3.82
C GLN A 214 6.75 8.15 -5.04
N GLY A 215 5.68 8.79 -5.53
CA GLY A 215 4.94 8.33 -6.71
C GLY A 215 5.62 8.69 -8.05
N TYR A 216 6.27 9.86 -8.13
CA TYR A 216 6.79 10.43 -9.38
C TYR A 216 8.28 10.79 -9.31
N GLY A 217 9.02 10.18 -8.39
CA GLY A 217 10.45 10.37 -8.23
C GLY A 217 11.29 9.19 -8.74
N GLY A 218 12.54 9.15 -8.30
CA GLY A 218 13.38 7.95 -8.41
C GLY A 218 13.99 7.71 -9.79
N LYS A 219 14.31 6.44 -10.07
CA LYS A 219 14.98 6.04 -11.32
C LYS A 219 14.07 6.18 -12.53
N THR A 220 12.79 5.83 -12.35
CA THR A 220 11.69 5.86 -13.32
C THR A 220 11.41 7.28 -13.81
N TYR A 221 10.92 8.16 -12.93
CA TYR A 221 10.47 9.51 -13.32
C TYR A 221 11.55 10.60 -13.18
N GLY A 222 12.65 10.30 -12.48
CA GLY A 222 13.70 11.27 -12.19
C GLY A 222 13.34 12.19 -11.03
N ARG A 223 13.86 13.42 -11.02
CA ARG A 223 13.49 14.41 -10.01
C ARG A 223 12.19 15.13 -10.40
N ILE A 224 11.41 15.54 -9.40
CA ILE A 224 10.36 16.56 -9.60
C ILE A 224 11.05 17.90 -9.84
N THR A 225 10.91 18.45 -11.05
CA THR A 225 11.56 19.71 -11.46
C THR A 225 10.75 20.93 -11.04
N SER A 226 9.43 20.83 -11.07
CA SER A 226 8.49 21.83 -10.57
C SER A 226 7.13 21.19 -10.28
N HIS A 227 6.19 21.94 -9.71
CA HIS A 227 4.81 21.51 -9.58
C HIS A 227 3.86 22.71 -9.72
N LYS A 228 2.61 22.43 -10.10
CA LYS A 228 1.50 23.38 -10.08
C LYS A 228 0.46 22.91 -9.07
N VAL A 229 0.09 23.75 -8.11
CA VAL A 229 -1.04 23.47 -7.22
C VAL A 229 -2.34 23.60 -8.00
N LEU A 230 -3.10 22.51 -8.09
CA LEU A 230 -4.41 22.46 -8.76
C LEU A 230 -5.56 22.62 -7.76
N ALA A 231 -5.39 22.11 -6.54
CA ALA A 231 -6.33 22.27 -5.45
C ALA A 231 -5.61 22.27 -4.09
N SER A 232 -6.16 23.04 -3.14
CA SER A 232 -5.81 23.00 -1.71
C SER A 232 -7.02 23.55 -0.97
N LYS A 233 -7.97 22.69 -0.61
CA LYS A 233 -9.27 23.13 -0.06
C LYS A 233 -9.94 22.06 0.82
N PRO A 234 -10.91 22.46 1.66
CA PRO A 234 -11.75 21.53 2.41
C PRO A 234 -12.60 20.64 1.49
N ILE A 235 -12.93 19.44 1.97
CA ILE A 235 -13.79 18.46 1.29
C ILE A 235 -14.52 17.59 2.32
N THR A 236 -15.59 16.90 1.93
CA THR A 236 -16.26 15.90 2.77
C THR A 236 -16.11 14.52 2.14
N VAL A 237 -15.65 13.53 2.91
CA VAL A 237 -15.38 12.16 2.45
C VAL A 237 -15.82 11.19 3.53
N ALA A 238 -16.54 10.12 3.18
CA ALA A 238 -17.11 9.17 4.15
C ALA A 238 -17.85 9.84 5.34
N GLY A 239 -18.56 10.95 5.06
CA GLY A 239 -19.26 11.75 6.08
C GLY A 239 -18.36 12.58 7.00
N GLN A 240 -17.04 12.56 6.82
CA GLN A 240 -16.08 13.32 7.63
C GLN A 240 -15.60 14.58 6.90
N LYS A 241 -15.37 15.66 7.65
CA LYS A 241 -14.72 16.87 7.13
C LYS A 241 -13.22 16.59 6.93
N GLY A 242 -12.77 16.69 5.69
CA GLY A 242 -11.40 16.45 5.26
C GLY A 242 -10.78 17.65 4.55
N TYR A 243 -9.59 17.43 4.00
CA TYR A 243 -8.86 18.40 3.19
C TYR A 243 -8.06 17.66 2.13
N HIS A 244 -8.03 18.20 0.92
CA HIS A 244 -7.22 17.62 -0.15
C HIS A 244 -6.28 18.66 -0.76
N VAL A 245 -5.10 18.19 -1.13
CA VAL A 245 -4.13 18.97 -1.91
C VAL A 245 -3.82 18.17 -3.17
N ARG A 246 -4.06 18.77 -4.34
CA ARG A 246 -3.76 18.17 -5.65
C ARG A 246 -2.72 18.99 -6.38
N TRP A 247 -1.66 18.34 -6.83
CA TRP A 247 -0.60 18.92 -7.64
C TRP A 247 -0.58 18.29 -9.04
N LYS A 248 -0.17 19.07 -10.04
CA LYS A 248 0.49 18.55 -11.24
C LYS A 248 1.99 18.59 -10.98
N ALA A 249 2.62 17.43 -10.91
CA ALA A 249 4.06 17.27 -10.71
C ALA A 249 4.76 17.16 -12.08
N ILE A 250 5.81 17.96 -12.28
CA ILE A 250 6.58 17.96 -13.52
C ILE A 250 7.84 17.12 -13.32
N THR A 251 7.96 16.02 -14.04
CA THR A 251 9.07 15.07 -13.84
C THR A 251 10.23 15.37 -14.80
N GLN A 252 11.38 14.74 -14.57
CA GLN A 252 12.58 15.01 -15.39
C GLN A 252 12.71 14.07 -16.58
N LYS A 253 12.31 12.80 -16.40
CA LYS A 253 12.66 11.71 -17.33
C LYS A 253 11.48 11.12 -18.08
N SER A 254 10.30 11.17 -17.48
CA SER A 254 9.14 10.39 -17.92
C SER A 254 7.88 11.23 -17.89
N ASP A 255 6.72 10.61 -17.88
CA ASP A 255 5.42 11.27 -17.79
C ASP A 255 5.36 12.20 -16.57
N ASP A 256 4.67 13.33 -16.74
CA ASP A 256 4.23 14.16 -15.62
C ASP A 256 3.13 13.42 -14.83
N GLY A 257 2.75 13.92 -13.66
CA GLY A 257 1.79 13.24 -12.79
C GLY A 257 0.79 14.17 -12.13
N TYR A 258 -0.45 13.71 -12.01
CA TYR A 258 -1.43 14.29 -11.08
C TYR A 258 -1.32 13.55 -9.76
N VAL A 259 -0.99 14.28 -8.69
CA VAL A 259 -0.77 13.71 -7.36
C VAL A 259 -1.73 14.36 -6.38
N GLU A 260 -2.40 13.56 -5.56
CA GLU A 260 -3.25 14.07 -4.49
C GLU A 260 -2.97 13.38 -3.16
N SER A 261 -2.89 14.21 -2.12
CA SER A 261 -2.97 13.78 -0.73
C SER A 261 -4.27 14.31 -0.14
N LEU A 262 -5.15 13.39 0.23
CA LEU A 262 -6.43 13.65 0.88
C LEU A 262 -6.33 13.15 2.32
N ALA A 263 -6.71 13.98 3.29
CA ALA A 263 -6.75 13.62 4.69
C ALA A 263 -8.16 13.82 5.26
N PHE A 264 -8.58 12.96 6.17
CA PHE A 264 -9.81 13.13 6.96
C PHE A 264 -9.76 12.24 8.21
N PRO A 265 -10.58 12.52 9.25
CA PRO A 265 -10.72 11.63 10.40
C PRO A 265 -11.11 10.22 9.97
N SER A 266 -10.48 9.20 10.56
CA SER A 266 -10.86 7.81 10.30
C SER A 266 -12.29 7.55 10.85
N PRO A 267 -13.20 6.95 10.05
CA PRO A 267 -14.48 6.48 10.59
C PRO A 267 -14.36 5.42 11.68
N ALA A 268 -13.28 4.62 11.69
CA ALA A 268 -13.00 3.65 12.75
C ALA A 268 -12.58 4.31 14.08
N ASP A 269 -11.76 5.38 14.00
CA ASP A 269 -11.35 6.18 15.15
C ASP A 269 -11.21 7.65 14.74
N LYS A 270 -12.18 8.48 15.14
CA LYS A 270 -12.24 9.91 14.77
C LYS A 270 -11.10 10.74 15.40
N SER A 271 -10.37 10.20 16.37
CA SER A 271 -9.17 10.85 16.92
C SER A 271 -7.93 10.68 16.03
N LYS A 272 -8.00 9.77 15.06
CA LYS A 272 -6.93 9.46 14.10
C LYS A 272 -7.26 10.03 12.73
N LEU A 273 -6.22 10.30 11.95
CA LEU A 273 -6.35 10.72 10.55
C LEU A 273 -5.95 9.58 9.62
N VAL A 274 -6.75 9.38 8.57
CA VAL A 274 -6.39 8.56 7.40
C VAL A 274 -5.94 9.47 6.27
N ILE A 275 -4.92 9.03 5.53
CA ILE A 275 -4.43 9.68 4.31
C ILE A 275 -4.73 8.77 3.13
N ILE A 276 -5.39 9.32 2.10
CA ILE A 276 -5.51 8.71 0.79
C ILE A 276 -4.49 9.39 -0.12
N ARG A 277 -3.56 8.61 -0.64
CA ARG A 277 -2.62 9.06 -1.67
C ARG A 277 -3.07 8.54 -3.02
N MET A 278 -3.15 9.44 -3.98
CA MET A 278 -3.53 9.13 -5.36
C MET A 278 -2.49 9.65 -6.34
N GLY A 279 -2.31 8.92 -7.44
CA GLY A 279 -1.45 9.28 -8.56
C GLY A 279 -2.09 8.83 -9.87
N ILE A 280 -2.06 9.69 -10.90
CA ILE A 280 -2.42 9.35 -12.28
C ILE A 280 -1.40 10.00 -13.21
N ASP A 281 -0.81 9.20 -14.11
CA ASP A 281 0.14 9.71 -15.11
C ASP A 281 -0.55 10.69 -16.07
N ASP A 282 0.12 11.79 -16.44
CA ASP A 282 -0.33 12.71 -17.49
C ASP A 282 0.00 12.11 -18.86
N ASN A 283 -0.68 11.02 -19.19
CA ASN A 283 -0.44 10.20 -20.37
C ASN A 283 -1.78 9.75 -20.98
N ASP A 284 -1.84 9.57 -22.31
CA ASP A 284 -3.07 9.20 -23.02
C ASP A 284 -3.53 7.76 -22.75
N GLN A 285 -2.60 6.88 -22.34
CA GLN A 285 -2.90 5.52 -21.89
C GLN A 285 -3.30 5.46 -20.41
N ALA A 286 -3.22 6.57 -19.68
CA ALA A 286 -3.64 6.64 -18.29
C ALA A 286 -5.13 7.00 -18.17
N PRO A 287 -5.78 6.63 -17.07
CA PRO A 287 -7.13 7.10 -16.79
C PRO A 287 -7.19 8.63 -16.75
N SER A 288 -8.37 9.20 -17.04
CA SER A 288 -8.55 10.64 -16.90
C SER A 288 -8.26 11.11 -15.46
N PRO A 289 -7.66 12.29 -15.24
CA PRO A 289 -7.49 12.86 -13.90
C PRO A 289 -8.80 13.02 -13.12
N SER A 290 -9.94 13.12 -13.82
CA SER A 290 -11.27 13.13 -13.21
C SER A 290 -11.62 11.83 -12.45
N THR A 291 -10.91 10.73 -12.70
CA THR A 291 -11.05 9.48 -11.95
C THR A 291 -10.69 9.67 -10.48
N MET A 292 -9.73 10.55 -10.14
CA MET A 292 -9.41 10.88 -8.75
C MET A 292 -10.63 11.47 -8.03
N ASP A 293 -11.38 12.36 -8.69
CA ASP A 293 -12.59 12.95 -8.13
C ASP A 293 -13.71 11.91 -7.94
N LYS A 294 -13.84 10.97 -8.89
CA LYS A 294 -14.79 9.86 -8.79
C LYS A 294 -14.46 8.93 -7.61
N ILE A 295 -13.18 8.59 -7.45
CA ILE A 295 -12.70 7.79 -6.30
C ILE A 295 -13.05 8.50 -5.00
N VAL A 296 -12.61 9.76 -4.84
CA VAL A 296 -12.86 10.54 -3.61
C VAL A 296 -14.36 10.64 -3.29
N LYS A 297 -15.20 10.87 -4.29
CA LYS A 297 -16.65 10.95 -4.12
C LYS A 297 -17.27 9.62 -3.68
N GLY A 298 -16.72 8.50 -4.14
CA GLY A 298 -17.24 7.16 -3.82
C GLY A 298 -16.62 6.51 -2.59
N ILE A 299 -15.66 7.16 -1.91
CA ILE A 299 -15.15 6.66 -0.63
C ILE A 299 -16.26 6.77 0.43
N GLU A 300 -16.59 5.62 1.01
CA GLU A 300 -17.64 5.47 2.01
C GLU A 300 -17.06 4.93 3.33
N ALA A 301 -17.84 5.09 4.42
CA ALA A 301 -17.56 4.33 5.63
C ALA A 301 -17.69 2.82 5.33
N GLY A 302 -16.74 2.05 5.82
CA GLY A 302 -16.63 0.61 5.57
C GLY A 302 -16.62 -0.19 6.87
N PRO A 303 -16.64 -1.53 6.76
CA PRO A 303 -16.56 -2.39 7.93
C PRO A 303 -15.24 -2.18 8.66
N THR A 304 -15.29 -2.07 9.98
CA THR A 304 -14.11 -1.99 10.85
C THR A 304 -13.67 -3.39 11.28
N GLY A 305 -12.37 -3.64 11.40
CA GLY A 305 -11.84 -4.89 11.92
C GLY A 305 -12.09 -5.00 13.43
N GLY A 306 -13.23 -5.54 13.82
CA GLY A 306 -13.57 -5.92 15.21
C GLY A 306 -13.72 -7.44 15.29
N GLY A 307 -12.99 -8.07 16.21
CA GLY A 307 -12.95 -9.52 16.38
C GLY A 307 -14.32 -10.17 16.57
N ALA A 308 -14.42 -11.44 16.16
CA ALA A 308 -15.54 -12.31 16.48
C ALA A 308 -15.80 -12.30 17.99
N GLY A 309 -16.94 -11.76 18.41
CA GLY A 309 -17.31 -11.74 19.82
C GLY A 309 -18.40 -10.73 20.17
N ALA A 310 -19.62 -10.95 19.68
CA ALA A 310 -20.86 -10.59 20.37
C ALA A 310 -22.07 -11.21 19.64
N GLY A 311 -22.10 -12.53 19.58
CA GLY A 311 -23.35 -13.28 19.44
C GLY A 311 -23.83 -13.64 20.84
N GLN A 312 -24.43 -12.68 21.54
CA GLN A 312 -25.29 -12.94 22.70
C GLN A 312 -26.62 -12.20 22.48
N ASP A 313 -27.65 -13.04 22.34
CA ASP A 313 -29.07 -12.89 22.68
C ASP A 313 -29.92 -11.87 21.89
N VAL A 314 -30.93 -12.36 21.15
CA VAL A 314 -32.25 -12.79 21.69
C VAL A 314 -32.90 -13.83 20.79
#